data_AF-R1E4P5-F1
#
_entry.id   AF-R1E4P5-F1
#
_cell.length_a   1.000
_cell.length_b   1.000
_cell.length_c   1.000
_cell.angle_alpha   90.00
_cell.angle_beta   90.00
_cell.angle_gamma   90.00
#
_symmetry.space_group_name_H-M   'P 1'
#
loop_
_entity.id
_entity.type
_entity.pdbx_description
1 polymer ?
#
loop_
_entity_poly.entity_id
_entity_poly.type
_entity_poly.pdbx_seq_one_letter_code
_entity_poly.pdbx_strand_id
1 'polypeptide(L)'
;MPSLALLAGLSGSAAAYQNVLGGELERCSGAGMALTGFTRIGKCVDRNDDAGSHHVCIDMKSNVGGNFCEVTGQPNWCGSQMPCDGTPADECPVEHWCVCQWAFASYIERAGGCDKIQKVVCEATNMVALKHYREQAAHSPHIKSALQCLEEKCGLEKAAPSIGAVV
;
A
#
# COMPACT_ATOMS: atom_id res chain seq x y z
N MET A 1 4.61 -48.71 -14.55
CA MET A 1 5.31 -47.52 -14.05
C MET A 1 4.72 -46.30 -14.74
N PRO A 2 3.77 -45.56 -14.15
CA PRO A 2 3.41 -44.25 -14.66
C PRO A 2 4.26 -43.18 -13.96
N SER A 3 4.98 -42.40 -14.76
CA SER A 3 5.75 -41.25 -14.34
C SER A 3 4.86 -40.23 -13.64
N LEU A 4 5.22 -39.90 -12.40
CA LEU A 4 4.63 -38.80 -11.65
C LEU A 4 5.28 -37.50 -12.15
N ALA A 5 4.57 -36.77 -13.02
CA ALA A 5 4.97 -35.42 -13.41
C ALA A 5 4.73 -34.47 -12.22
N LEU A 6 5.82 -33.89 -11.71
CA LEU A 6 5.80 -32.90 -10.65
C LEU A 6 5.22 -31.59 -11.23
N LEU A 7 3.94 -31.33 -10.99
CA LEU A 7 3.34 -30.01 -11.21
C LEU A 7 3.85 -29.07 -10.11
N ALA A 8 4.96 -28.38 -10.39
CA ALA A 8 5.37 -27.23 -9.60
C ALA A 8 4.32 -26.12 -9.78
N GLY A 9 3.40 -26.01 -8.81
CA GLY A 9 2.40 -24.96 -8.78
C GLY A 9 3.08 -23.59 -8.69
N LEU A 10 2.73 -22.71 -9.64
CA LEU A 10 3.01 -21.28 -9.60
C LEU A 10 2.31 -20.67 -8.37
N SER A 11 2.95 -20.76 -7.21
CA SER A 11 2.53 -20.05 -6.00
C SER A 11 2.97 -18.60 -6.12
N GLY A 12 2.28 -17.82 -6.97
CA GLY A 12 2.28 -16.37 -6.79
C GLY A 12 1.73 -16.12 -5.39
N SER A 13 2.57 -15.61 -4.48
CA SER A 13 2.21 -15.42 -3.07
C SER A 13 0.82 -14.79 -2.97
N ALA A 14 -0.13 -15.50 -2.36
CA ALA A 14 -1.51 -15.01 -2.19
C ALA A 14 -1.55 -13.60 -1.58
N ALA A 15 -0.55 -13.26 -0.76
CA ALA A 15 -0.34 -11.94 -0.19
C ALA A 15 -0.22 -10.81 -1.22
N ALA A 16 0.36 -11.06 -2.40
CA ALA A 16 0.59 -10.04 -3.42
C ALA A 16 -0.70 -9.44 -3.99
N TYR A 17 -1.82 -10.16 -3.87
CA TYR A 17 -3.14 -9.75 -4.32
C TYR A 17 -4.17 -9.78 -3.19
N GLN A 18 -3.71 -9.71 -1.94
CA GLN A 18 -4.58 -9.65 -0.77
C GLN A 18 -4.51 -8.26 -0.15
N ASN A 19 -5.65 -7.70 0.22
CA ASN A 19 -5.69 -6.42 0.95
C ASN A 19 -5.39 -6.62 2.45
N VAL A 20 -5.13 -5.54 3.18
CA VAL A 20 -4.80 -5.61 4.62
C VAL A 20 -5.94 -6.14 5.50
N LEU A 21 -7.17 -6.15 5.00
CA LEU A 21 -8.35 -6.73 5.68
C LEU A 21 -8.47 -8.24 5.45
N GLY A 22 -7.62 -8.83 4.60
CA GLY A 22 -7.62 -10.25 4.30
C GLY A 22 -8.43 -10.66 3.07
N GLY A 23 -9.10 -9.72 2.40
CA GLY A 23 -9.87 -9.95 1.18
C GLY A 23 -9.04 -9.80 -0.10
N GLU A 24 -9.71 -9.90 -1.26
CA GLU A 24 -9.08 -9.62 -2.56
C GLU A 24 -8.59 -8.15 -2.59
N LEU A 25 -7.40 -7.93 -3.15
CA LEU A 25 -6.88 -6.58 -3.39
C LEU A 25 -7.73 -5.86 -4.43
N GLU A 26 -8.48 -4.86 -3.97
CA GLU A 26 -9.30 -4.00 -4.82
C GLU A 26 -8.44 -3.04 -5.65
N ARG A 27 -9.09 -2.36 -6.60
CA ARG A 27 -8.45 -1.32 -7.38
C ARG A 27 -8.26 -0.06 -6.52
N CYS A 28 -7.08 0.53 -6.62
CA CYS A 28 -6.78 1.83 -6.05
C CYS A 28 -7.28 2.96 -6.97
N SER A 29 -7.05 2.85 -8.28
CA SER A 29 -7.62 3.78 -9.29
C SER A 29 -8.80 3.15 -10.05
N GLY A 30 -9.68 4.01 -10.56
CA GLY A 30 -10.82 3.61 -11.40
C GLY A 30 -11.17 4.68 -12.43
N ALA A 31 -12.34 4.54 -13.05
CA ALA A 31 -12.80 5.48 -14.08
C ALA A 31 -12.75 6.94 -13.59
N GLY A 32 -12.17 7.82 -14.43
CA GLY A 32 -11.98 9.24 -14.11
C GLY A 32 -10.75 9.55 -13.26
N MET A 33 -9.96 8.55 -12.85
CA MET A 33 -8.71 8.73 -12.11
C MET A 33 -7.50 8.37 -12.98
N ALA A 34 -6.35 8.99 -12.70
CA ALA A 34 -5.07 8.55 -13.22
C ALA A 34 -4.77 7.08 -12.87
N LEU A 35 -4.24 6.33 -13.85
CA LEU A 35 -3.88 4.93 -13.69
C LEU A 35 -2.69 4.76 -12.73
N THR A 36 -2.93 4.13 -11.59
CA THR A 36 -1.91 3.94 -10.54
C THR A 36 -1.29 2.53 -10.52
N GLY A 37 -0.44 2.28 -9.51
CA GLY A 37 0.26 1.02 -9.25
C GLY A 37 1.56 0.90 -10.05
N PHE A 38 2.56 0.26 -9.47
CA PHE A 38 3.87 0.05 -10.11
C PHE A 38 3.74 -0.60 -11.50
N THR A 39 2.88 -1.61 -11.61
CA THR A 39 2.59 -2.33 -12.87
C THR A 39 1.57 -1.63 -13.77
N ARG A 40 1.06 -0.46 -13.38
CA ARG A 40 0.02 0.30 -14.09
C ARG A 40 -1.21 -0.53 -14.45
N ILE A 41 -1.69 -1.31 -13.48
CA ILE A 41 -2.96 -2.06 -13.59
C ILE A 41 -4.05 -1.53 -12.66
N GLY A 42 -3.79 -0.40 -12.00
CA GLY A 42 -4.70 0.25 -11.04
C GLY A 42 -4.80 -0.43 -9.68
N LYS A 43 -3.92 -1.39 -9.36
CA LYS A 43 -3.83 -2.08 -8.07
C LYS A 43 -2.44 -1.91 -7.44
N CYS A 44 -2.36 -1.84 -6.11
CA CYS A 44 -1.11 -1.76 -5.36
C CYS A 44 -0.48 -3.14 -5.15
N VAL A 45 -0.27 -3.88 -6.23
CA VAL A 45 0.21 -5.27 -6.19
C VAL A 45 1.68 -5.35 -5.81
N ASP A 46 2.04 -6.38 -5.05
CA ASP A 46 3.44 -6.70 -4.77
C ASP A 46 4.06 -7.44 -5.96
N ARG A 47 5.24 -6.98 -6.37
CA ARG A 47 6.06 -7.57 -7.44
C ARG A 47 7.53 -7.41 -7.06
N ASN A 48 8.32 -8.46 -7.29
CA ASN A 48 9.73 -8.53 -6.87
C ASN A 48 10.63 -7.40 -7.43
N ASP A 49 10.22 -6.73 -8.50
CA ASP A 49 10.95 -5.62 -9.13
C ASP A 49 10.50 -4.23 -8.62
N ASP A 50 9.50 -4.17 -7.76
CA ASP A 50 9.08 -2.92 -7.10
C ASP A 50 9.94 -2.65 -5.85
N ALA A 51 11.15 -2.14 -6.09
CA ALA A 51 12.06 -1.71 -5.01
C ALA A 51 11.44 -0.64 -4.09
N GLY A 52 10.42 0.09 -4.57
CA GLY A 52 9.67 1.09 -3.81
C GLY A 52 8.49 0.53 -3.03
N SER A 53 8.08 -0.73 -3.28
CA SER A 53 6.97 -1.40 -2.62
C SER A 53 5.75 -0.48 -2.51
N HIS A 54 5.19 -0.12 -3.67
CA HIS A 54 4.05 0.78 -3.85
C HIS A 54 2.75 0.09 -3.42
N HIS A 55 2.69 -0.26 -2.14
CA HIS A 55 1.71 -1.16 -1.56
C HIS A 55 0.59 -0.44 -0.81
N VAL A 56 0.72 0.87 -0.55
CA VAL A 56 -0.26 1.63 0.24
C VAL A 56 -1.09 2.52 -0.68
N CYS A 57 -2.41 2.30 -0.72
CA CYS A 57 -3.32 3.15 -1.48
C CYS A 57 -3.81 4.31 -0.60
N ILE A 58 -3.57 5.55 -1.04
CA ILE A 58 -4.04 6.75 -0.35
C ILE A 58 -4.93 7.61 -1.26
N ASP A 59 -5.91 8.27 -0.64
CA ASP A 59 -6.75 9.27 -1.29
C ASP A 59 -6.07 10.65 -1.27
N MET A 60 -5.62 11.11 -2.43
CA MET A 60 -4.90 12.39 -2.62
C MET A 60 -5.74 13.62 -2.31
N LYS A 61 -7.06 13.53 -2.37
CA LYS A 61 -7.96 14.66 -2.08
C LYS A 61 -8.22 14.82 -0.59
N SER A 62 -8.04 13.77 0.21
CA SER A 62 -8.34 13.75 1.65
C SER A 62 -7.31 14.47 2.53
N ASN A 63 -6.84 15.65 2.10
CA ASN A 63 -5.75 16.38 2.73
C ASN A 63 -6.19 17.11 4.02
N VAL A 64 -5.54 16.78 5.15
CA VAL A 64 -5.76 17.44 6.46
C VAL A 64 -4.51 18.17 6.97
N GLY A 65 -3.31 17.60 6.80
CA GLY A 65 -2.04 18.13 7.33
C GLY A 65 -0.97 18.45 6.27
N GLY A 66 -1.36 18.56 5.01
CA GLY A 66 -0.46 18.72 3.86
C GLY A 66 -0.51 17.51 2.94
N ASN A 67 -0.40 17.74 1.62
CA ASN A 67 -0.46 16.64 0.67
C ASN A 67 0.83 15.80 0.73
N PHE A 68 0.73 14.54 0.32
CA PHE A 68 1.81 13.56 0.39
C PHE A 68 3.11 14.07 -0.24
N CYS A 69 3.04 14.68 -1.43
CA CYS A 69 4.21 15.15 -2.15
C CYS A 69 4.94 16.26 -1.40
N GLU A 70 4.21 17.27 -0.92
CA GLU A 70 4.77 18.38 -0.15
C GLU A 70 5.43 17.88 1.13
N VAL A 71 4.71 17.09 1.92
CA VAL A 71 5.19 16.63 3.23
C VAL A 71 6.39 15.69 3.09
N THR A 72 6.44 14.87 2.04
CA THR A 72 7.58 13.99 1.77
C THR A 72 8.72 14.66 0.99
N GLY A 73 8.55 15.91 0.53
CA GLY A 73 9.54 16.65 -0.25
C GLY A 73 9.71 16.16 -1.69
N GLN A 74 8.70 15.48 -2.25
CA GLN A 74 8.69 15.03 -3.64
C GLN A 74 8.23 16.15 -4.58
N PRO A 75 8.57 16.08 -5.89
CA PRO A 75 7.94 16.93 -6.89
C PRO A 75 6.42 16.80 -6.82
N ASN A 76 5.69 17.88 -7.12
CA ASN A 76 4.23 17.92 -6.97
C ASN A 76 3.48 17.17 -8.10
N TRP A 77 3.72 15.86 -8.23
CA TRP A 77 2.94 14.97 -9.10
C TRP A 77 1.57 14.63 -8.48
N CYS A 78 1.38 14.82 -7.18
CA CYS A 78 0.12 14.57 -6.47
C CYS A 78 -1.05 15.39 -7.01
N GLY A 79 -0.78 16.55 -7.63
CA GLY A 79 -1.78 17.42 -8.25
C GLY A 79 -1.77 17.42 -9.78
N SER A 80 -1.00 16.53 -10.42
CA SER A 80 -0.92 16.49 -11.88
C SER A 80 -2.06 15.66 -12.50
N GLN A 81 -2.15 15.72 -13.82
CA GLN A 81 -2.89 14.74 -14.61
C GLN A 81 -1.94 13.69 -15.15
N MET A 82 -2.43 12.47 -15.33
CA MET A 82 -1.72 11.35 -15.94
C MET A 82 -2.72 10.49 -16.75
N PRO A 83 -2.25 9.54 -17.59
CA PRO A 83 -3.15 8.69 -18.37
C PRO A 83 -4.26 8.05 -17.55
N CYS A 84 -5.50 8.19 -18.02
CA CYS A 84 -6.68 7.69 -17.32
C CYS A 84 -6.67 6.16 -17.19
N ASP A 85 -7.21 5.68 -16.08
CA ASP A 85 -7.47 4.26 -15.87
C ASP A 85 -8.60 3.77 -16.80
N GLY A 86 -8.26 2.86 -17.71
CA GLY A 86 -9.17 2.31 -18.72
C GLY A 86 -9.24 3.08 -20.04
N THR A 87 -8.81 4.34 -20.07
CA THR A 87 -8.78 5.20 -21.27
C THR A 87 -7.43 5.93 -21.42
N PRO A 88 -6.32 5.23 -21.69
CA PRO A 88 -4.97 5.81 -21.63
C PRO A 88 -4.67 6.90 -22.68
N ALA A 89 -5.60 7.15 -23.61
CA ALA A 89 -5.51 8.27 -24.55
C ALA A 89 -5.94 9.62 -23.93
N ASP A 90 -6.63 9.58 -22.78
CA ASP A 90 -7.09 10.74 -22.03
C ASP A 90 -6.22 10.96 -20.79
N GLU A 91 -6.24 12.19 -20.27
CA GLU A 91 -5.55 12.59 -19.04
C GLU A 91 -6.56 12.78 -17.90
N CYS A 92 -6.31 12.14 -16.76
CA CYS A 92 -7.17 12.18 -15.58
C CYS A 92 -6.40 12.69 -14.36
N PRO A 93 -7.07 13.33 -13.39
CA PRO A 93 -6.43 13.77 -12.16
C PRO A 93 -5.91 12.58 -11.34
N VAL A 94 -4.80 12.80 -10.64
CA VAL A 94 -4.35 11.90 -9.57
C VAL A 94 -5.28 12.05 -8.38
N GLU A 95 -6.18 11.07 -8.19
CA GLU A 95 -7.13 11.05 -7.06
C GLU A 95 -6.75 10.05 -6.00
N HIS A 96 -6.53 8.78 -6.38
CA HIS A 96 -5.98 7.76 -5.51
C HIS A 96 -4.64 7.30 -6.07
N TRP A 97 -3.70 6.96 -5.19
CA TRP A 97 -2.39 6.50 -5.64
C TRP A 97 -1.77 5.45 -4.74
N CYS A 98 -1.14 4.46 -5.37
CA CYS A 98 -0.26 3.50 -4.71
C CYS A 98 1.09 4.16 -4.41
N VAL A 99 1.34 4.46 -3.14
CA VAL A 99 2.59 5.06 -2.67
C VAL A 99 3.52 4.02 -2.06
N CYS A 100 4.82 4.32 -2.15
CA CYS A 100 5.89 3.57 -1.50
C CYS A 100 5.64 3.43 0.01
N GLN A 101 5.75 2.22 0.54
CA GLN A 101 5.47 1.94 1.95
C GLN A 101 6.44 2.67 2.91
N TRP A 102 7.68 2.94 2.49
CA TRP A 102 8.63 3.72 3.29
C TRP A 102 8.32 5.22 3.23
N ALA A 103 7.90 5.71 2.07
CA ALA A 103 7.47 7.10 1.91
C ALA A 103 6.16 7.37 2.68
N PHE A 104 5.26 6.38 2.78
CA PHE A 104 4.08 6.47 3.65
C PHE A 104 4.45 6.59 5.13
N ALA A 105 5.42 5.82 5.60
CA ALA A 105 5.93 5.96 6.97
C ALA A 105 6.54 7.36 7.19
N SER A 106 7.34 7.85 6.23
CA SER A 106 7.90 9.22 6.20
C SER A 106 6.82 10.30 6.22
N TYR A 107 5.72 10.07 5.51
CA TYR A 107 4.60 10.99 5.48
C TYR A 107 3.95 11.15 6.86
N ILE A 108 3.70 10.06 7.57
CA ILE A 108 3.12 10.09 8.93
C ILE A 108 4.01 10.86 9.90
N GLU A 109 5.31 10.56 9.91
CA GLU A 109 6.27 11.24 10.81
C GLU A 109 6.33 12.74 10.53
N ARG A 110 6.47 13.12 9.26
CA ARG A 110 6.64 14.52 8.86
C ARG A 110 5.35 15.33 8.96
N ALA A 111 4.19 14.70 8.76
CA ALA A 111 2.90 15.33 8.98
C ALA A 111 2.61 15.56 10.48
N GLY A 112 3.37 14.93 11.37
CA GLY A 112 3.23 15.08 12.82
C GLY A 112 2.18 14.16 13.44
N GLY A 113 1.74 13.11 12.73
CA GLY A 113 0.78 12.13 13.27
C GLY A 113 -0.13 11.49 12.23
N CYS A 114 -0.78 10.39 12.64
CA CYS A 114 -1.69 9.63 11.79
C CYS A 114 -2.97 10.41 11.42
N ASP A 115 -3.42 11.32 12.28
CA ASP A 115 -4.57 12.19 12.06
C ASP A 115 -4.30 13.31 11.05
N LYS A 116 -3.02 13.55 10.71
CA LYS A 116 -2.57 14.61 9.79
C LYS A 116 -2.37 14.13 8.36
N ILE A 117 -2.42 12.82 8.13
CA ILE A 117 -2.24 12.26 6.79
C ILE A 117 -3.57 12.00 6.09
N GLN A 118 -3.49 11.96 4.77
CA GLN A 118 -4.56 11.48 3.90
C GLN A 118 -5.13 10.12 4.32
N LYS A 119 -6.40 9.92 3.97
CA LYS A 119 -7.12 8.67 4.13
C LYS A 119 -6.41 7.54 3.38
N VAL A 120 -6.32 6.40 4.05
CA VAL A 120 -5.87 5.13 3.46
C VAL A 120 -7.10 4.39 2.93
N VAL A 121 -7.00 3.84 1.73
CA VAL A 121 -8.02 2.97 1.14
C VAL A 121 -7.61 1.53 1.48
N CYS A 122 -8.22 0.97 2.53
CA CYS A 122 -7.77 -0.27 3.16
C CYS A 122 -7.94 -1.49 2.25
N GLU A 123 -9.05 -1.57 1.53
CA GLU A 123 -9.40 -2.61 0.57
C GLU A 123 -8.45 -2.63 -0.64
N ALA A 124 -7.79 -1.51 -0.92
CA ALA A 124 -6.80 -1.36 -2.01
C ALA A 124 -5.35 -1.29 -1.49
N THR A 125 -5.13 -1.40 -0.18
CA THR A 125 -3.79 -1.44 0.43
C THR A 125 -3.35 -2.88 0.61
N ASN A 126 -2.15 -3.21 0.13
CA ASN A 126 -1.63 -4.57 0.07
C ASN A 126 -1.25 -5.12 1.44
N MET A 127 -1.57 -6.39 1.69
CA MET A 127 -1.20 -7.13 2.89
C MET A 127 0.33 -7.17 3.11
N VAL A 128 1.14 -7.09 2.06
CA VAL A 128 2.60 -7.05 2.15
C VAL A 128 3.08 -5.83 2.96
N ALA A 129 2.42 -4.67 2.83
CA ALA A 129 2.76 -3.48 3.64
C ALA A 129 2.57 -3.76 5.14
N LEU A 130 1.43 -4.35 5.51
CA LEU A 130 1.13 -4.70 6.91
C LEU A 130 2.12 -5.72 7.47
N LYS A 131 2.45 -6.77 6.70
CA LYS A 131 3.43 -7.80 7.11
C LYS A 131 4.80 -7.16 7.35
N HIS A 132 5.29 -6.37 6.40
CA HIS A 132 6.55 -5.66 6.54
C HIS A 132 6.54 -4.74 7.77
N TYR A 133 5.48 -3.97 7.98
CA TYR A 133 5.41 -3.09 9.16
C TYR A 133 5.41 -3.86 10.48
N ARG A 134 4.70 -5.00 10.56
CA ARG A 134 4.73 -5.87 11.75
C ARG A 134 6.10 -6.46 12.03
N GLU A 135 6.79 -6.92 10.99
CA GLU A 135 8.14 -7.50 11.10
C GLU A 135 9.18 -6.46 11.55
N GLN A 136 9.07 -5.22 11.05
CA GLN A 136 10.08 -4.18 11.27
C GLN A 136 9.77 -3.25 12.46
N ALA A 137 8.55 -3.24 13.00
CA ALA A 137 8.13 -2.33 14.07
C ALA A 137 8.96 -2.45 15.35
N ALA A 138 9.51 -3.63 15.67
CA ALA A 138 10.39 -3.81 16.83
C ALA A 138 11.76 -3.13 16.66
N HIS A 139 12.18 -2.92 15.42
CA HIS A 139 13.52 -2.44 15.08
C HIS A 139 13.54 -0.97 14.62
N SER A 140 12.37 -0.38 14.35
CA SER A 140 12.24 0.96 13.82
C SER A 140 11.02 1.69 14.42
N PRO A 141 11.22 2.71 15.28
CA PRO A 141 10.13 3.54 15.81
C PRO A 141 9.31 4.21 14.70
N HIS A 142 9.98 4.53 13.60
CA HIS A 142 9.38 5.08 12.40
C HIS A 142 8.36 4.11 11.78
N ILE A 143 8.79 2.87 11.54
CA ILE A 143 7.89 1.83 11.01
C ILE A 143 6.82 1.43 12.03
N LYS A 144 7.13 1.43 13.33
CA LYS A 144 6.14 1.22 14.39
C LYS A 144 5.01 2.24 14.33
N SER A 145 5.31 3.50 14.06
CA SER A 145 4.30 4.56 13.91
C SER A 145 3.43 4.32 12.67
N ALA A 146 4.04 3.87 11.56
CA ALA A 146 3.31 3.49 10.36
C ALA A 146 2.39 2.28 10.58
N LEU A 147 2.86 1.26 11.30
CA LEU A 147 2.05 0.11 11.70
C LEU A 147 0.82 0.56 12.49
N GLN A 148 1.02 1.34 13.55
CA GLN A 148 -0.05 1.82 14.41
C GLN A 148 -1.08 2.62 13.63
N CYS A 149 -0.62 3.49 12.72
CA CYS A 149 -1.51 4.29 11.89
C CYS A 149 -2.33 3.44 10.92
N LEU A 150 -1.71 2.45 10.28
CA LEU A 150 -2.41 1.53 9.39
C LEU A 150 -3.42 0.67 10.15
N GLU A 151 -3.06 0.17 11.34
CA GLU A 151 -3.97 -0.58 12.21
C GLU A 151 -5.16 0.27 12.67
N GLU A 152 -4.93 1.53 13.04
CA GLU A 152 -5.98 2.47 13.44
C GLU A 152 -6.93 2.80 12.27
N LYS A 153 -6.38 3.24 11.13
CA LYS A 153 -7.19 3.67 9.98
C LYS A 153 -8.00 2.51 9.36
N CYS A 154 -7.49 1.28 9.45
CA CYS A 154 -8.14 0.11 8.86
C CYS A 154 -8.81 -0.82 9.88
N GLY A 155 -8.86 -0.44 11.17
CA GLY A 155 -9.51 -1.25 12.21
C GLY A 155 -8.89 -2.65 12.36
N LEU A 156 -7.58 -2.78 12.19
CA LEU A 156 -6.88 -4.06 12.21
C LEU A 156 -6.57 -4.46 13.65
N GLU A 157 -6.75 -5.74 13.98
CA GLU A 157 -6.31 -6.26 15.26
C GLU A 157 -4.79 -6.23 15.36
N LYS A 158 -4.28 -5.74 16.50
CA LYS A 158 -2.86 -5.84 16.83
C LYS A 158 -2.47 -7.30 16.86
N ALA A 159 -1.34 -7.65 16.24
CA ALA A 159 -0.84 -9.02 16.33
C ALA A 159 -0.68 -9.39 17.82
N ALA A 160 -1.35 -10.47 18.26
CA ALA A 160 -1.15 -11.00 19.58
C ALA A 160 0.34 -11.32 19.76
N PRO A 161 0.95 -11.05 20.93
CA PRO A 161 2.28 -11.58 21.22
C PRO A 161 2.22 -13.09 21.01
N SER A 162 3.07 -13.65 20.16
CA SER A 162 3.17 -15.08 19.97
C SER A 162 3.60 -15.72 21.30
N ILE A 163 2.64 -16.20 22.08
CA ILE A 163 2.93 -17.02 23.25
C ILE A 163 3.18 -18.44 22.72
N GLY A 164 4.47 -18.81 22.65
CA GLY A 164 4.87 -20.22 22.81
C GLY A 164 5.70 -20.83 21.67
N ALA A 165 6.93 -21.17 22.02
CA ALA A 165 7.42 -22.55 21.93
C ALA A 165 8.48 -22.75 23.02
N VAL A 166 8.03 -23.06 24.24
CA VAL A 166 8.85 -23.75 25.23
C VAL A 166 8.21 -25.12 25.39
N VAL A 167 8.76 -26.12 24.71
CA VAL A 167 8.64 -27.55 25.04
C VAL A 167 10.05 -28.09 25.18
#